data_AF-A0A1B4V605-F1
#
_entry.id   AF-A0A1B4V605-F1
#
_cell.length_a   1.000
_cell.length_b   1.000
_cell.length_c   1.000
_cell.angle_alpha   90.00
_cell.angle_beta   90.00
_cell.angle_gamma   90.00
#
_symmetry.space_group_name_H-M   'P 1'
#
loop_
_entity.id
_entity.type
_entity.pdbx_description
1 polymer ?
#
loop_
_entity_poly.entity_id
_entity_poly.type
_entity_poly.pdbx_seq_one_letter_code
_entity_poly.pdbx_strand_id
1 'polypeptide(L)'
;MSRAPAGAIALKRSLTLGLLTLYGLGTILGAGIYVLVGRVAATAGMYAPLAFVIAALLAGLTGLSYAELSARLPKSAGEAVYVQEGLRRRWLSVVVGLLIVLTGVVSAATIANGFVGYLHVFVAVPDGLAVVVLVLLLGALAAWGITESVVAASLVTLVELGGLAFIIYIGGAGLVDLPARWPELVPPPAAGVWHGILLGAFLAFYAFIGFEDMVNVAEEVKEPGRTLPLAILIAIVVSTVLYLLVALVAVLALPPAELAASRAPLALIYERATGSPPTLIALVSLFAVVNGALIQIIMSSRVLYGMSREGWLPEALGKVSPVTRTPLAATALVGATVLVLAVALPIVTLAKATSLIVLIVFALVNLALVRIKRRDPRPAGVRVFPLAIPLAGFLASTGFVALQLAELLAGLPLP
;
A
#
# COMPACT_ATOMS: atom_id res chain seq x y z
N MET A 1 -2.98 -3.72 33.78
CA MET A 1 -3.89 -2.62 33.41
C MET A 1 -3.34 -1.33 34.00
N SER A 2 -2.55 -0.57 33.23
CA SER A 2 -2.04 0.74 33.66
C SER A 2 -3.14 1.77 33.44
N ARG A 3 -3.69 2.34 34.52
CA ARG A 3 -4.69 3.42 34.45
C ARG A 3 -4.05 4.61 33.74
N ALA A 4 -4.66 5.05 32.64
CA ALA A 4 -4.29 6.31 32.00
C ALA A 4 -4.49 7.46 33.00
N PRO A 5 -3.63 8.48 33.02
CA PRO A 5 -3.77 9.63 33.90
C PRO A 5 -5.12 10.30 33.68
N ALA A 6 -5.85 10.57 34.78
CA ALA A 6 -7.13 11.25 34.75
C ALA A 6 -6.94 12.66 34.16
N GLY A 7 -7.47 12.89 32.96
CA GLY A 7 -7.35 14.17 32.23
C GLY A 7 -6.89 14.06 30.78
N ALA A 8 -6.48 12.87 30.28
CA ALA A 8 -6.17 12.70 28.87
C ALA A 8 -7.45 12.73 28.03
N ILE A 9 -7.60 13.75 27.17
CA ILE A 9 -8.67 13.81 26.16
C ILE A 9 -8.48 12.61 25.23
N ALA A 10 -9.38 11.62 25.30
CA ALA A 10 -9.36 10.47 24.42
C ALA A 10 -9.96 10.82 23.04
N LEU A 11 -9.43 10.23 21.97
CA LEU A 11 -9.97 10.41 20.62
C LEU A 11 -11.42 9.91 20.55
N LYS A 12 -12.25 10.62 19.76
CA LYS A 12 -13.66 10.27 19.59
C LYS A 12 -13.77 9.02 18.72
N ARG A 13 -14.28 7.92 19.30
CA ARG A 13 -14.59 6.68 18.59
C ARG A 13 -15.77 6.87 17.64
N SER A 14 -15.47 7.28 16.41
CA SER A 14 -16.46 7.64 15.39
C SER A 14 -16.49 6.66 14.22
N LEU A 15 -15.39 5.94 13.95
CA LEU A 15 -15.24 5.11 12.77
C LEU A 15 -16.00 3.78 12.93
N THR A 16 -16.95 3.55 12.03
CA THR A 16 -17.71 2.29 11.90
C THR A 16 -17.01 1.34 10.93
N LEU A 17 -17.46 0.08 10.87
CA LEU A 17 -16.93 -0.92 9.95
C LEU A 17 -16.93 -0.43 8.50
N GLY A 18 -18.05 0.12 8.01
CA GLY A 18 -18.14 0.57 6.61
C GLY A 18 -17.14 1.67 6.27
N LEU A 19 -17.02 2.69 7.13
CA LEU A 19 -16.06 3.78 6.93
C LEU A 19 -14.61 3.29 7.02
N LEU A 20 -14.30 2.40 7.97
CA LEU A 20 -12.95 1.85 8.10
C LEU A 20 -12.58 0.97 6.90
N THR A 21 -13.51 0.16 6.42
CA THR A 21 -13.32 -0.66 5.21
C THR A 21 -13.10 0.22 3.98
N LEU A 22 -13.90 1.28 3.77
CA LEU A 22 -13.71 2.21 2.66
C LEU A 22 -12.40 2.97 2.77
N TYR A 23 -12.02 3.40 3.97
CA TYR A 23 -10.73 4.03 4.22
C TYR A 23 -9.58 3.13 3.81
N GLY A 24 -9.51 1.90 4.34
CA GLY A 24 -8.39 1.05 4.00
C GLY A 24 -8.50 0.38 2.63
N LEU A 25 -9.68 0.36 1.99
CA LEU A 25 -9.74 0.12 0.55
C LEU A 25 -9.07 1.27 -0.19
N GLY A 26 -9.32 2.54 0.16
CA GLY A 26 -8.68 3.68 -0.51
C GLY A 26 -7.16 3.71 -0.32
N THR A 27 -6.65 3.29 0.83
CA THR A 27 -5.19 3.18 1.04
C THR A 27 -4.56 2.08 0.19
N ILE A 28 -5.27 0.97 -0.05
CA ILE A 28 -4.84 -0.12 -0.94
C ILE A 28 -4.98 0.31 -2.41
N LEU A 29 -6.13 0.88 -2.78
CA LEU A 29 -6.53 1.29 -4.13
C LEU A 29 -5.82 2.57 -4.60
N GLY A 30 -4.49 2.54 -4.65
CA GLY A 30 -3.67 3.66 -5.12
C GLY A 30 -3.04 3.44 -6.49
N ALA A 31 -1.87 4.06 -6.68
CA ALA A 31 -1.08 3.95 -7.90
C ALA A 31 -0.71 2.49 -8.27
N GLY A 32 -0.77 1.54 -7.33
CA GLY A 32 -0.43 0.14 -7.58
C GLY A 32 -1.20 -0.46 -8.75
N ILE A 33 -2.54 -0.54 -8.67
CA ILE A 33 -3.32 -1.12 -9.75
C ILE A 33 -3.44 -0.19 -10.97
N TYR A 34 -3.58 1.12 -10.73
CA TYR A 34 -3.78 2.11 -11.80
C TYR A 34 -2.53 2.23 -12.69
N VAL A 35 -1.34 2.19 -12.11
CA VAL A 35 -0.09 2.50 -12.82
C VAL A 35 0.78 1.26 -13.03
N LEU A 36 0.90 0.39 -12.02
CA LEU A 36 1.89 -0.71 -12.09
C LEU A 36 1.36 -1.96 -12.79
N VAL A 37 0.06 -2.09 -13.08
CA VAL A 37 -0.46 -3.28 -13.79
C VAL A 37 0.28 -3.55 -15.11
N GLY A 38 0.60 -2.50 -15.87
CA GLY A 38 1.40 -2.61 -17.10
C GLY A 38 2.85 -3.02 -16.85
N ARG A 39 3.45 -2.59 -15.73
CA ARG A 39 4.81 -2.97 -15.33
C ARG A 39 4.88 -4.41 -14.80
N VAL A 40 3.82 -4.88 -14.14
CA VAL A 40 3.65 -6.28 -13.76
C VAL A 40 3.51 -7.14 -15.02
N ALA A 41 2.69 -6.73 -15.99
CA ALA A 41 2.57 -7.39 -17.29
C ALA A 41 3.88 -7.40 -18.08
N ALA A 42 4.71 -6.36 -17.97
CA ALA A 42 6.05 -6.35 -18.57
C ALA A 42 6.96 -7.46 -18.03
N THR A 43 6.78 -7.86 -16.77
CA THR A 43 7.64 -8.83 -16.08
C THR A 43 7.06 -10.25 -16.13
N ALA A 44 5.75 -10.39 -15.90
CA ALA A 44 5.05 -11.67 -15.85
C ALA A 44 4.35 -12.03 -17.18
N GLY A 45 4.33 -11.14 -18.17
CA GLY A 45 3.63 -11.35 -19.44
C GLY A 45 2.12 -11.54 -19.23
N MET A 46 1.57 -12.52 -19.96
CA MET A 46 0.17 -12.95 -19.82
C MET A 46 -0.16 -13.51 -18.42
N TYR A 47 0.85 -13.86 -17.63
CA TYR A 47 0.68 -14.41 -16.28
C TYR A 47 0.58 -13.34 -15.19
N ALA A 48 0.43 -12.05 -15.54
CA ALA A 48 0.21 -10.98 -14.58
C ALA A 48 -0.97 -11.27 -13.60
N PRO A 49 -2.12 -11.84 -14.01
CA PRO A 49 -3.17 -12.22 -13.07
C PRO A 49 -2.68 -13.19 -11.99
N LEU A 50 -1.88 -14.19 -12.36
CA LEU A 50 -1.29 -15.14 -11.40
C LEU A 50 -0.29 -14.45 -10.47
N ALA A 51 0.49 -13.49 -10.97
CA ALA A 51 1.36 -12.66 -10.13
C ALA A 51 0.57 -11.88 -9.06
N PHE A 52 -0.58 -11.30 -9.42
CA PHE A 52 -1.50 -10.66 -8.47
C PHE A 52 -2.09 -11.65 -7.47
N VAL A 53 -2.40 -12.90 -7.86
CA VAL A 53 -2.84 -13.94 -6.92
C VAL A 53 -1.76 -14.26 -5.90
N ILE A 54 -0.50 -14.44 -6.33
CA ILE A 54 0.62 -14.72 -5.43
C ILE A 54 0.84 -13.54 -4.46
N ALA A 55 0.79 -12.31 -4.97
CA ALA A 55 0.85 -11.10 -4.15
C ALA A 55 -0.29 -11.02 -3.13
N ALA A 56 -1.52 -11.34 -3.55
CA ALA A 56 -2.69 -11.38 -2.68
C ALA A 56 -2.57 -12.44 -1.57
N LEU A 57 -2.01 -13.62 -1.88
CA LEU A 57 -1.76 -14.67 -0.88
C LEU A 57 -0.72 -14.20 0.15
N LEU A 58 0.34 -13.53 -0.29
CA LEU A 58 1.37 -12.96 0.58
C LEU A 58 0.79 -11.88 1.52
N ALA A 59 0.00 -10.96 0.96
CA ALA A 59 -0.71 -9.94 1.71
C ALA A 59 -1.75 -10.56 2.67
N GLY A 60 -2.53 -11.54 2.23
CA GLY A 60 -3.57 -12.19 3.01
C GLY A 60 -3.05 -12.98 4.21
N LEU A 61 -1.91 -13.68 4.07
CA LEU A 61 -1.25 -14.36 5.20
C LEU A 61 -0.90 -13.36 6.31
N THR A 62 -0.32 -12.22 5.95
CA THR A 62 0.03 -11.18 6.92
C THR A 62 -1.21 -10.40 7.39
N GLY A 63 -2.19 -10.18 6.53
CA GLY A 63 -3.46 -9.55 6.85
C GLY A 63 -4.23 -10.31 7.93
N LEU A 64 -4.21 -11.64 7.91
CA LEU A 64 -4.75 -12.47 8.99
C LEU A 64 -3.99 -12.27 10.32
N SER A 65 -2.66 -12.15 10.26
CA SER A 65 -1.84 -11.80 11.42
C SER A 65 -2.18 -10.42 11.98
N TYR A 66 -2.36 -9.41 11.12
CA TYR A 66 -2.79 -8.07 11.49
C TYR A 66 -4.22 -8.06 12.06
N ALA A 67 -5.13 -8.85 11.51
CA ALA A 67 -6.48 -9.00 12.03
C ALA A 67 -6.47 -9.56 13.47
N GLU A 68 -5.62 -10.54 13.78
CA GLU A 68 -5.47 -11.01 15.16
C GLU A 68 -4.75 -10.00 16.06
N LEU A 69 -3.67 -9.37 15.59
CA LEU A 69 -2.89 -8.40 16.37
C LEU A 69 -3.69 -7.14 16.70
N SER A 70 -4.49 -6.62 15.77
CA SER A 70 -5.35 -5.45 15.99
C SER A 70 -6.43 -5.72 17.02
N ALA A 71 -6.93 -6.96 17.11
CA ALA A 71 -7.83 -7.36 18.18
C ALA A 71 -7.13 -7.52 19.53
N ARG A 72 -5.90 -8.03 19.56
CA ARG A 72 -5.10 -8.19 20.79
C ARG A 72 -4.61 -6.85 21.35
N LEU A 73 -4.20 -5.94 20.47
CA LEU A 73 -3.50 -4.70 20.77
C LEU A 73 -4.08 -3.54 19.94
N PRO A 74 -5.30 -3.06 20.24
CA PRO A 74 -5.95 -1.98 19.51
C PRO A 74 -5.36 -0.62 19.90
N LYS A 75 -4.13 -0.35 19.47
CA LYS A 75 -3.39 0.90 19.70
C LYS A 75 -2.90 1.46 18.37
N SER A 76 -2.85 2.79 18.28
CA SER A 76 -2.19 3.47 17.15
C SER A 76 -0.67 3.19 17.12
N ALA A 77 -0.02 3.39 15.97
CA ALA A 77 1.36 2.97 15.69
C ALA A 77 1.55 1.44 15.77
N GLY A 78 0.65 0.72 15.08
CA GLY A 78 0.42 -0.71 15.26
C GLY A 78 1.68 -1.56 15.16
N GLU A 79 2.45 -1.42 14.09
CA GLU A 79 3.57 -2.32 13.76
C GLU A 79 4.71 -2.21 14.76
N ALA A 80 5.10 -0.97 15.10
CA ALA A 80 6.15 -0.72 16.09
C ALA A 80 5.74 -1.27 17.47
N VAL A 81 4.45 -1.12 17.83
CA VAL A 81 3.88 -1.66 19.07
C VAL A 81 3.82 -3.19 19.05
N TYR A 82 3.41 -3.80 17.94
CA TYR A 82 3.34 -5.26 17.78
C TYR A 82 4.71 -5.90 17.94
N VAL A 83 5.72 -5.32 17.27
CA VAL A 83 7.11 -5.79 17.35
C VAL A 83 7.67 -5.60 18.76
N GLN A 84 7.35 -4.48 19.42
CA GLN A 84 7.75 -4.27 20.81
C GLN A 84 7.14 -5.29 21.76
N GLU A 85 5.83 -5.57 21.65
CA GLU A 85 5.15 -6.51 22.54
C GLU A 85 5.61 -7.97 22.30
N GLY A 86 5.73 -8.36 21.04
CA GLY A 86 6.14 -9.71 20.68
C GLY A 86 7.62 -10.00 20.92
N LEU A 87 8.51 -9.12 20.43
CA LEU A 87 9.96 -9.36 20.46
C LEU A 87 10.65 -8.75 21.69
N ARG A 88 10.01 -7.81 22.39
CA ARG A 88 10.54 -7.14 23.60
C ARG A 88 11.92 -6.50 23.42
N ARG A 89 12.15 -5.93 22.23
CA ARG A 89 13.40 -5.25 21.89
C ARG A 89 13.09 -3.84 21.38
N ARG A 90 13.36 -2.84 22.24
CA ARG A 90 13.05 -1.43 21.94
C ARG A 90 13.68 -0.98 20.63
N TRP A 91 14.94 -1.33 20.37
CA TRP A 91 15.62 -0.95 19.14
C TRP A 91 14.94 -1.49 17.87
N LEU A 92 14.33 -2.68 17.91
CA LEU A 92 13.58 -3.23 16.77
C LEU A 92 12.31 -2.42 16.52
N SER A 93 11.64 -1.96 17.57
CA SER A 93 10.46 -1.09 17.46
C SER A 93 10.83 0.25 16.81
N VAL A 94 11.98 0.83 17.19
CA VAL A 94 12.51 2.05 16.55
C VAL A 94 12.80 1.82 15.07
N VAL A 95 13.52 0.74 14.74
CA VAL A 95 13.83 0.39 13.35
C VAL A 95 12.56 0.21 12.54
N VAL A 96 11.56 -0.51 13.06
CA VAL A 96 10.28 -0.70 12.38
C VAL A 96 9.55 0.62 12.19
N GLY A 97 9.53 1.51 13.20
CA GLY A 97 8.98 2.86 13.04
C GLY A 97 9.65 3.67 11.93
N LEU A 98 10.99 3.63 11.85
CA LEU A 98 11.74 4.28 10.76
C LEU A 98 11.46 3.64 9.39
N LEU A 99 11.34 2.31 9.33
CA LEU A 99 10.98 1.61 8.10
C LEU A 99 9.59 1.99 7.61
N ILE A 100 8.61 2.19 8.51
CA ILE A 100 7.26 2.67 8.14
C ILE A 100 7.31 4.08 7.57
N VAL A 101 8.07 4.99 8.21
CA VAL A 101 8.29 6.33 7.65
C VAL A 101 8.91 6.22 6.27
N LEU A 102 9.96 5.41 6.11
CA LEU A 102 10.62 5.22 4.81
C LEU A 102 9.67 4.64 3.76
N THR A 103 8.83 3.66 4.13
CA THR A 103 7.77 3.12 3.28
C THR A 103 6.84 4.23 2.79
N GLY A 104 6.33 5.07 3.70
CA GLY A 104 5.43 6.16 3.32
C GLY A 104 6.10 7.18 2.40
N VAL A 105 7.36 7.55 2.67
CA VAL A 105 8.14 8.44 1.79
C VAL A 105 8.34 7.83 0.40
N VAL A 106 8.82 6.59 0.30
CA VAL A 106 9.08 5.93 -0.99
C VAL A 106 7.78 5.65 -1.73
N SER A 107 6.70 5.32 -1.02
CA SER A 107 5.38 5.11 -1.61
C SER A 107 4.81 6.41 -2.17
N ALA A 108 4.86 7.52 -1.43
CA ALA A 108 4.46 8.83 -1.94
C ALA A 108 5.24 9.23 -3.20
N ALA A 109 6.54 8.94 -3.26
CA ALA A 109 7.37 9.17 -4.45
C ALA A 109 6.95 8.28 -5.64
N THR A 110 6.61 7.01 -5.38
CA THR A 110 6.06 6.08 -6.40
C THR A 110 4.76 6.63 -6.98
N ILE A 111 3.84 7.05 -6.10
CA ILE A 111 2.53 7.58 -6.46
C ILE A 111 2.69 8.88 -7.27
N ALA A 112 3.57 9.79 -6.84
CA ALA A 112 3.86 11.03 -7.56
C ALA A 112 4.39 10.80 -8.98
N ASN A 113 5.20 9.76 -9.20
CA ASN A 113 5.62 9.37 -10.55
C ASN A 113 4.45 8.83 -11.39
N GLY A 114 3.57 8.05 -10.77
CA GLY A 114 2.39 7.49 -11.43
C GLY A 114 1.36 8.54 -11.88
N PHE A 115 1.31 9.68 -11.19
CA PHE A 115 0.48 10.83 -11.56
C PHE A 115 0.74 11.33 -12.98
N VAL A 116 2.01 11.38 -13.38
CA VAL A 116 2.46 11.99 -14.63
C VAL A 116 1.78 11.36 -15.84
N GLY A 117 1.69 10.02 -15.87
CA GLY A 117 1.07 9.28 -16.97
C GLY A 117 -0.38 9.68 -17.23
N TYR A 118 -1.15 9.91 -16.17
CA TYR A 118 -2.55 10.32 -16.25
C TYR A 118 -2.72 11.82 -16.50
N LEU A 119 -1.78 12.65 -16.02
CA LEU A 119 -1.81 14.10 -16.29
C LEU A 119 -1.66 14.40 -17.79
N HIS A 120 -0.80 13.65 -18.47
CA HIS A 120 -0.56 13.77 -19.92
C HIS A 120 -1.80 13.53 -20.80
N VAL A 121 -2.87 12.95 -20.25
CA VAL A 121 -4.17 12.84 -20.95
C VAL A 121 -4.82 14.22 -21.15
N PHE A 122 -4.53 15.18 -20.26
CA PHE A 122 -5.12 16.53 -20.30
C PHE A 122 -4.13 17.58 -20.79
N VAL A 123 -2.87 17.47 -20.36
CA VAL A 123 -1.86 18.49 -20.62
C VAL A 123 -0.47 17.87 -20.73
N ALA A 124 0.24 18.21 -21.80
CA ALA A 124 1.63 17.82 -21.97
C ALA A 124 2.55 18.79 -21.22
N VAL A 125 3.18 18.31 -20.14
CA VAL A 125 4.17 19.07 -19.35
C VAL A 125 5.41 18.21 -19.11
N PRO A 126 6.60 18.81 -18.91
CA PRO A 126 7.79 18.04 -18.57
C PRO A 126 7.59 17.19 -17.30
N ASP A 127 7.92 15.91 -17.36
CA ASP A 127 7.68 14.94 -16.28
C ASP A 127 8.21 15.42 -14.92
N GLY A 128 9.46 15.90 -14.90
CA GLY A 128 10.08 16.41 -13.68
C GLY A 128 9.35 17.63 -13.10
N LEU A 129 8.81 18.51 -13.95
CA LEU A 129 8.04 19.67 -13.49
C LEU A 129 6.70 19.24 -12.88
N ALA A 130 6.00 18.29 -13.50
CA ALA A 130 4.75 17.75 -12.97
C ALA A 130 4.94 17.12 -11.59
N VAL A 131 5.99 16.32 -11.42
CA VAL A 131 6.33 15.69 -10.12
C VAL A 131 6.67 16.76 -9.08
N VAL A 132 7.54 17.72 -9.42
CA VAL A 132 7.94 18.80 -8.49
C VAL A 132 6.73 19.59 -8.02
N VAL A 133 5.88 20.04 -8.94
CA VAL A 133 4.68 20.82 -8.61
C VAL A 133 3.73 20.01 -7.74
N LEU A 134 3.46 18.75 -8.11
CA LEU A 134 2.59 17.89 -7.32
C LEU A 134 3.11 17.71 -5.89
N VAL A 135 4.38 17.32 -5.71
CA VAL A 135 4.95 17.06 -4.38
C VAL A 135 4.97 18.33 -3.52
N LEU A 136 5.27 19.49 -4.11
CA LEU A 136 5.20 20.77 -3.39
C LEU A 136 3.77 21.12 -2.96
N LEU A 137 2.77 20.90 -3.83
CA LEU A 137 1.37 21.11 -3.49
C LEU A 137 0.92 20.17 -2.37
N LEU A 138 1.25 18.88 -2.46
CA LEU A 138 0.93 17.90 -1.41
C LEU A 138 1.61 18.23 -0.09
N GLY A 139 2.89 18.63 -0.13
CA GLY A 139 3.64 19.08 1.04
C GLY A 139 3.02 20.32 1.68
N ALA A 140 2.59 21.29 0.87
CA ALA A 140 1.90 22.49 1.35
C ALA A 140 0.53 22.17 1.96
N LEU A 141 -0.27 21.29 1.34
CA LEU A 141 -1.55 20.82 1.87
C LEU A 141 -1.37 20.09 3.21
N ALA A 142 -0.37 19.21 3.30
CA ALA A 142 -0.01 18.52 4.55
C ALA A 142 0.46 19.51 5.62
N ALA A 143 1.27 20.51 5.25
CA ALA A 143 1.77 21.54 6.16
C ALA A 143 0.65 22.46 6.67
N TRP A 144 -0.31 22.82 5.82
CA TRP A 144 -1.50 23.62 6.19
C TRP A 144 -2.33 22.92 7.28
N GLY A 145 -2.20 21.60 7.41
CA GLY A 145 -2.92 20.86 8.45
C GLY A 145 -4.34 20.52 8.06
N ILE A 146 -4.55 20.31 6.76
CA ILE A 146 -5.71 19.57 6.29
C ILE A 146 -5.58 18.16 6.88
N THR A 147 -6.25 17.94 8.01
CA THR A 147 -6.43 16.60 8.53
C THR A 147 -7.30 15.87 7.55
N GLU A 148 -6.75 14.84 6.92
CA GLU A 148 -7.52 13.96 6.07
C GLU A 148 -8.70 13.41 6.87
N SER A 149 -9.90 13.73 6.43
CA SER A 149 -11.11 13.17 7.02
C SER A 149 -11.28 11.76 6.48
N VAL A 150 -11.38 10.76 7.36
CA VAL A 150 -11.68 9.37 6.97
C VAL A 150 -12.94 9.29 6.09
N VAL A 151 -13.90 10.20 6.29
CA VAL A 151 -15.09 10.31 5.44
C VAL A 151 -14.74 10.81 4.04
N ALA A 152 -13.91 11.84 3.92
CA ALA A 152 -13.47 12.36 2.62
C ALA A 152 -12.66 11.29 1.86
N ALA A 153 -11.73 10.63 2.53
CA ALA A 153 -10.98 9.49 1.99
C ALA A 153 -11.94 8.40 1.48
N SER A 154 -12.93 8.02 2.30
CA SER A 154 -13.94 7.02 1.93
C SER A 154 -14.78 7.42 0.70
N LEU A 155 -15.07 8.71 0.52
CA LEU A 155 -15.78 9.21 -0.67
C LEU A 155 -14.91 9.10 -1.93
N VAL A 156 -13.62 9.43 -1.82
CA VAL A 156 -12.67 9.24 -2.92
C VAL A 156 -12.54 7.75 -3.26
N THR A 157 -12.47 6.86 -2.26
CA THR A 157 -12.47 5.41 -2.47
C THR A 157 -13.71 4.94 -3.23
N LEU A 158 -14.89 5.48 -2.95
CA LEU A 158 -16.10 5.10 -3.70
C LEU A 158 -16.00 5.47 -5.17
N VAL A 159 -15.39 6.62 -5.48
CA VAL A 159 -15.11 7.03 -6.87
C VAL A 159 -14.08 6.09 -7.51
N GLU A 160 -13.03 5.72 -6.79
CA GLU A 160 -12.01 4.76 -7.26
C GLU A 160 -12.60 3.37 -7.55
N LEU A 161 -13.41 2.85 -6.63
CA LEU A 161 -14.12 1.59 -6.79
C LEU A 161 -15.03 1.64 -8.00
N GLY A 162 -15.75 2.75 -8.19
CA GLY A 162 -16.57 2.99 -9.38
C GLY A 162 -15.74 3.00 -10.67
N GLY A 163 -14.59 3.66 -10.67
CA GLY A 163 -13.67 3.70 -11.81
C GLY A 163 -13.13 2.32 -12.19
N LEU A 164 -12.68 1.54 -11.21
CA LEU A 164 -12.22 0.16 -11.46
C LEU A 164 -13.35 -0.75 -11.91
N ALA A 165 -14.53 -0.68 -11.29
CA ALA A 165 -15.70 -1.44 -11.71
C ALA A 165 -16.11 -1.10 -13.16
N PHE A 166 -16.00 0.18 -13.54
CA PHE A 166 -16.29 0.63 -14.89
C PHE A 166 -15.27 0.12 -15.91
N ILE A 167 -13.98 0.11 -15.58
CA ILE A 167 -12.94 -0.52 -16.41
C ILE A 167 -13.19 -2.02 -16.58
N ILE A 168 -13.53 -2.71 -15.49
CA ILE A 168 -13.87 -4.15 -15.54
C ILE A 168 -15.08 -4.38 -16.45
N TYR A 169 -16.10 -3.52 -16.36
CA TYR A 169 -17.30 -3.62 -17.18
C TYR A 169 -16.99 -3.42 -18.68
N ILE A 170 -16.26 -2.36 -19.03
CA ILE A 170 -15.92 -2.03 -20.42
C ILE A 170 -14.99 -3.07 -21.03
N GLY A 171 -13.93 -3.45 -20.31
CA GLY A 171 -12.98 -4.46 -20.76
C GLY A 171 -13.51 -5.90 -20.61
N GLY A 172 -14.70 -6.06 -20.01
CA GLY A 172 -15.34 -7.34 -19.74
C GLY A 172 -15.71 -8.13 -21.00
N ALA A 173 -15.78 -7.49 -22.17
CA ALA A 173 -15.96 -8.19 -23.44
C ALA A 173 -14.87 -9.27 -23.65
N GLY A 174 -13.62 -9.00 -23.25
CA GLY A 174 -12.52 -9.97 -23.33
C GLY A 174 -12.65 -11.14 -22.35
N LEU A 175 -13.47 -11.02 -21.30
CA LEU A 175 -13.73 -12.12 -20.37
C LEU A 175 -14.63 -13.21 -20.99
N VAL A 176 -15.37 -12.89 -22.06
CA VAL A 176 -16.17 -13.88 -22.81
C VAL A 176 -15.26 -14.90 -23.49
N ASP A 177 -14.08 -14.47 -23.95
CA ASP A 177 -13.09 -15.33 -24.61
C ASP A 177 -12.21 -16.10 -23.62
N LEU A 178 -12.38 -15.88 -22.31
CA LEU A 178 -11.56 -16.51 -21.27
C LEU A 178 -11.52 -18.04 -21.36
N PRO A 179 -12.62 -18.77 -21.61
CA PRO A 179 -12.57 -20.23 -21.76
C PRO A 179 -11.67 -20.68 -22.91
N ALA A 180 -11.66 -19.94 -24.03
CA ALA A 180 -10.84 -20.25 -25.19
C ALA A 180 -9.36 -19.89 -24.97
N ARG A 181 -9.10 -18.79 -24.27
CA ARG A 181 -7.75 -18.26 -23.98
C ARG A 181 -7.14 -18.77 -22.68
N TRP A 182 -7.86 -19.59 -21.92
CA TRP A 182 -7.38 -20.19 -20.67
C TRP A 182 -6.00 -20.86 -20.79
N PRO A 183 -5.69 -21.62 -21.87
CA PRO A 183 -4.36 -22.21 -22.03
C PRO A 183 -3.22 -21.19 -22.08
N GLU A 184 -3.47 -19.95 -22.53
CA GLU A 184 -2.46 -18.87 -22.54
C GLU A 184 -2.13 -18.36 -21.13
N LEU A 185 -3.06 -18.52 -20.18
CA LEU A 185 -2.93 -18.08 -18.79
C LEU A 185 -2.31 -19.15 -17.88
N VAL A 186 -2.16 -20.38 -18.38
CA VAL A 186 -1.50 -21.47 -17.65
C VAL A 186 0.00 -21.42 -17.94
N PRO A 187 0.86 -21.14 -16.94
CA PRO A 187 2.30 -21.08 -17.17
C PRO A 187 2.87 -22.49 -17.42
N PRO A 188 3.75 -22.66 -18.43
CA PRO A 188 4.49 -23.90 -18.57
C PRO A 188 5.44 -24.11 -17.36
N PRO A 189 5.86 -25.36 -17.08
CA PRO A 189 6.80 -25.67 -16.00
C PRO A 189 8.24 -25.28 -16.37
N ALA A 190 8.45 -24.04 -16.81
CA ALA A 190 9.74 -23.49 -17.22
C ALA A 190 10.27 -22.51 -16.15
N ALA A 191 11.50 -22.73 -15.67
CA ALA A 191 12.09 -21.95 -14.59
C ALA A 191 12.09 -20.42 -14.87
N GLY A 192 12.42 -20.02 -16.10
CA GLY A 192 12.42 -18.60 -16.49
C GLY A 192 11.04 -17.95 -16.44
N VAL A 193 9.97 -18.68 -16.76
CA VAL A 193 8.59 -18.18 -16.70
C VAL A 193 8.16 -17.98 -15.25
N TRP A 194 8.39 -18.99 -14.40
CA TRP A 194 8.06 -18.90 -12.97
C TRP A 194 8.88 -17.83 -12.25
N HIS A 195 10.15 -17.64 -12.65
CA HIS A 195 10.96 -16.55 -12.15
C HIS A 195 10.35 -15.18 -12.49
N GLY A 196 9.95 -14.94 -13.74
CA GLY A 196 9.26 -13.71 -14.14
C GLY A 196 7.93 -13.50 -13.40
N ILE A 197 7.15 -14.56 -13.17
CA ILE A 197 5.92 -14.51 -12.38
C ILE A 197 6.20 -14.09 -10.94
N LEU A 198 7.23 -14.64 -10.29
CA LEU A 198 7.60 -14.29 -8.91
C LEU A 198 8.10 -12.84 -8.80
N LEU A 199 8.88 -12.37 -9.76
CA LEU A 199 9.30 -10.96 -9.83
C LEU A 199 8.11 -10.03 -10.09
N GLY A 200 7.20 -10.44 -10.96
CA GLY A 200 5.94 -9.74 -11.19
C GLY A 200 5.08 -9.69 -9.93
N ALA A 201 5.03 -10.78 -9.15
CA ALA A 201 4.30 -10.85 -7.89
C ALA A 201 4.91 -9.94 -6.83
N PHE A 202 6.24 -9.86 -6.76
CA PHE A 202 6.95 -8.92 -5.89
C PHE A 202 6.59 -7.46 -6.22
N LEU A 203 6.51 -7.13 -7.50
CA LEU A 203 6.08 -5.79 -7.95
C LEU A 203 4.57 -5.57 -7.69
N ALA A 204 3.72 -6.56 -7.97
CA ALA A 204 2.28 -6.51 -7.75
C ALA A 204 1.92 -6.38 -6.26
N PHE A 205 2.77 -6.90 -5.37
CA PHE A 205 2.61 -6.75 -3.92
C PHE A 205 2.50 -5.29 -3.49
N TYR A 206 3.14 -4.36 -4.21
CA TYR A 206 2.98 -2.92 -3.96
C TYR A 206 1.51 -2.48 -3.97
N ALA A 207 0.69 -3.06 -4.85
CA ALA A 207 -0.73 -2.71 -4.93
C ALA A 207 -1.53 -3.15 -3.69
N PHE A 208 -1.04 -4.12 -2.91
CA PHE A 208 -1.71 -4.60 -1.70
C PHE A 208 -1.27 -3.88 -0.42
N ILE A 209 -0.31 -2.96 -0.51
CA ILE A 209 0.16 -2.15 0.61
C ILE A 209 -0.93 -1.13 0.96
N GLY A 210 -1.29 -1.04 2.24
CA GLY A 210 -2.22 -0.05 2.75
C GLY A 210 -3.24 -0.59 3.77
N PHE A 211 -3.48 -1.90 3.83
CA PHE A 211 -4.38 -2.46 4.86
C PHE A 211 -3.82 -2.29 6.28
N GLU A 212 -2.49 -2.25 6.42
CA GLU A 212 -1.78 -2.03 7.65
C GLU A 212 -2.04 -0.63 8.23
N ASP A 213 -2.28 0.37 7.38
CA ASP A 213 -2.57 1.75 7.79
C ASP A 213 -3.88 1.87 8.58
N MET A 214 -4.82 0.94 8.39
CA MET A 214 -6.06 0.89 9.17
C MET A 214 -5.80 0.80 10.68
N VAL A 215 -4.69 0.19 11.09
CA VAL A 215 -4.34 0.03 12.50
C VAL A 215 -3.94 1.35 13.14
N ASN A 216 -3.44 2.30 12.35
CA ASN A 216 -3.00 3.60 12.87
C ASN A 216 -4.16 4.48 13.35
N VAL A 217 -5.38 4.21 12.90
CA VAL A 217 -6.61 4.88 13.36
C VAL A 217 -7.38 4.05 14.40
N ALA A 218 -6.78 3.00 14.97
CA ALA A 218 -7.45 2.08 15.91
C ALA A 218 -8.15 2.77 17.09
N GLU A 219 -7.60 3.88 17.59
CA GLU A 219 -8.17 4.63 18.71
C GLU A 219 -9.48 5.36 18.36
N GLU A 220 -9.72 5.64 17.08
CA GLU A 220 -10.93 6.29 16.56
C GLU A 220 -12.02 5.28 16.15
N VAL A 221 -11.71 3.98 16.19
CA VAL A 221 -12.62 2.90 15.78
C VAL A 221 -13.60 2.53 16.89
N LYS A 222 -14.87 2.35 16.52
CA LYS A 222 -15.90 1.77 17.38
C LYS A 222 -15.67 0.26 17.51
N GLU A 223 -15.59 -0.26 18.73
CA GLU A 223 -15.32 -1.67 19.01
C GLU A 223 -14.10 -2.22 18.24
N PRO A 224 -12.89 -1.66 18.46
CA PRO A 224 -11.72 -1.98 17.63
C PRO A 224 -11.38 -3.47 17.61
N GLY A 225 -11.67 -4.21 18.69
CA GLY A 225 -11.45 -5.65 18.76
C GLY A 225 -12.27 -6.50 17.77
N ARG A 226 -13.36 -5.97 17.22
CA ARG A 226 -14.19 -6.64 16.20
C ARG A 226 -14.14 -5.94 14.85
N THR A 227 -14.11 -4.61 14.86
CA THR A 227 -14.20 -3.79 13.65
C THR A 227 -12.91 -3.77 12.85
N LEU A 228 -11.74 -3.64 13.48
CA LEU A 228 -10.45 -3.65 12.77
C LEU A 228 -10.18 -4.99 12.06
N PRO A 229 -10.29 -6.16 12.72
CA PRO A 229 -10.03 -7.44 12.08
C PRO A 229 -10.94 -7.67 10.87
N LEU A 230 -12.22 -7.31 10.99
CA LEU A 230 -13.18 -7.49 9.93
C LEU A 230 -12.94 -6.53 8.75
N ALA A 231 -12.63 -5.25 9.02
CA ALA A 231 -12.31 -4.29 7.99
C ALA A 231 -11.08 -4.69 7.17
N ILE A 232 -10.00 -5.12 7.84
CA ILE A 232 -8.77 -5.58 7.18
C ILE A 232 -9.06 -6.74 6.23
N LEU A 233 -9.81 -7.75 6.70
CA LEU A 233 -10.14 -8.92 5.88
C LEU A 233 -11.03 -8.56 4.70
N ILE A 234 -12.05 -7.72 4.90
CA ILE A 234 -12.93 -7.27 3.82
C ILE A 234 -12.12 -6.50 2.77
N ALA A 235 -11.26 -5.57 3.19
CA ALA A 235 -10.47 -4.77 2.27
C ALA A 235 -9.50 -5.62 1.44
N ILE A 236 -8.82 -6.60 2.05
CA ILE A 236 -7.94 -7.53 1.33
C ILE A 236 -8.74 -8.39 0.34
N VAL A 237 -9.88 -8.95 0.74
CA VAL A 237 -10.70 -9.78 -0.16
C VAL A 237 -11.24 -8.97 -1.33
N VAL A 238 -11.82 -7.80 -1.07
CA VAL A 238 -12.39 -6.93 -2.11
C VAL A 238 -11.31 -6.43 -3.06
N SER A 239 -10.17 -5.94 -2.55
CA SER A 239 -9.04 -5.53 -3.41
C SER A 239 -8.48 -6.69 -4.24
N THR A 240 -8.36 -7.89 -3.66
CA THR A 240 -7.91 -9.08 -4.39
C THR A 240 -8.81 -9.40 -5.58
N VAL A 241 -10.14 -9.40 -5.37
CA VAL A 241 -11.10 -9.66 -6.44
C VAL A 241 -10.99 -8.59 -7.53
N LEU A 242 -10.97 -7.32 -7.16
CA LEU A 242 -10.86 -6.22 -8.12
C LEU A 242 -9.56 -6.29 -8.92
N TYR A 243 -8.42 -6.51 -8.26
CA TYR A 243 -7.12 -6.54 -8.93
C TYR A 243 -6.98 -7.74 -9.85
N LEU A 244 -7.51 -8.90 -9.45
CA LEU A 244 -7.53 -10.07 -10.32
C LEU A 244 -8.36 -9.81 -11.59
N LEU A 245 -9.55 -9.22 -11.44
CA LEU A 245 -10.40 -8.87 -12.57
C LEU A 245 -9.75 -7.82 -13.47
N VAL A 246 -9.17 -6.75 -12.91
CA VAL A 246 -8.46 -5.72 -13.67
C VAL A 246 -7.25 -6.30 -14.39
N ALA A 247 -6.46 -7.15 -13.74
CA ALA A 247 -5.29 -7.79 -14.35
C ALA A 247 -5.70 -8.72 -15.50
N LEU A 248 -6.78 -9.50 -15.33
CA LEU A 248 -7.33 -10.35 -16.39
C LEU A 248 -7.81 -9.51 -17.57
N VAL A 249 -8.62 -8.48 -17.31
CA VAL A 249 -9.10 -7.56 -18.34
C VAL A 249 -7.94 -6.91 -19.08
N ALA A 250 -6.89 -6.49 -18.38
CA ALA A 250 -5.73 -5.86 -18.98
C ALA A 250 -5.03 -6.79 -19.98
N VAL A 251 -4.63 -7.99 -19.56
CA VAL A 251 -3.87 -8.92 -20.43
C VAL A 251 -4.72 -9.53 -21.54
N LEU A 252 -6.05 -9.57 -21.38
CA LEU A 252 -6.96 -10.03 -22.42
C LEU A 252 -7.27 -8.94 -23.44
N ALA A 253 -7.34 -7.67 -23.01
CA ALA A 253 -7.64 -6.54 -23.88
C ALA A 253 -6.44 -6.09 -24.72
N LEU A 254 -5.22 -6.17 -24.18
CA LEU A 254 -4.01 -5.64 -24.81
C LEU A 254 -2.81 -6.58 -24.68
N PRO A 255 -1.93 -6.65 -25.69
CA PRO A 255 -0.66 -7.35 -25.57
C PRO A 255 0.19 -6.81 -24.40
N PRO A 256 0.90 -7.67 -23.64
CA PRO A 256 1.73 -7.23 -22.52
C PRO A 256 2.78 -6.15 -22.87
N ALA A 257 3.29 -6.15 -24.09
CA ALA A 257 4.24 -5.13 -24.57
C ALA A 257 3.61 -3.74 -24.68
N GLU A 258 2.35 -3.64 -25.13
CA GLU A 258 1.62 -2.37 -25.19
C GLU A 258 1.28 -1.85 -23.79
N LEU A 259 0.85 -2.75 -22.90
CA LEU A 259 0.63 -2.43 -21.48
C LEU A 259 1.92 -1.93 -20.81
N ALA A 260 3.06 -2.53 -21.12
CA ALA A 260 4.36 -2.16 -20.57
C ALA A 260 4.86 -0.78 -21.04
N ALA A 261 4.50 -0.41 -22.27
CA ALA A 261 4.86 0.89 -22.86
C ALA A 261 3.95 2.03 -22.35
N SER A 262 2.72 1.72 -21.95
CA SER A 262 1.78 2.72 -21.47
C SER A 262 2.14 3.26 -20.08
N ARG A 263 2.06 4.59 -19.93
CA ARG A 263 2.17 5.27 -18.63
C ARG A 263 0.84 5.34 -17.88
N ALA A 264 -0.27 5.08 -18.58
CA ALA A 264 -1.63 5.11 -18.05
C ALA A 264 -2.40 3.88 -18.58
N PRO A 265 -2.04 2.65 -18.13
CA PRO A 265 -2.54 1.42 -18.75
C PRO A 265 -4.06 1.28 -18.69
N LEU A 266 -4.72 1.71 -17.60
CA LEU A 266 -6.19 1.65 -17.54
C LEU A 266 -6.87 2.65 -18.47
N ALA A 267 -6.26 3.81 -18.71
CA ALA A 267 -6.75 4.77 -19.70
C ALA A 267 -6.64 4.19 -21.13
N LEU A 268 -5.52 3.49 -21.41
CA LEU A 268 -5.32 2.82 -22.70
C LEU A 268 -6.34 1.69 -22.95
N ILE A 269 -6.64 0.89 -21.92
CA ILE A 269 -7.68 -0.15 -22.01
C ILE A 269 -9.04 0.48 -22.36
N TYR A 270 -9.40 1.57 -21.68
CA TYR A 270 -10.65 2.29 -21.95
C TYR A 270 -10.71 2.81 -23.39
N GLU A 271 -9.66 3.49 -23.84
CA GLU A 271 -9.59 4.04 -25.19
C GLU A 271 -9.70 2.94 -26.25
N ARG A 272 -9.00 1.82 -26.04
CA ARG A 272 -9.03 0.67 -26.96
C ARG A 272 -10.40 0.01 -27.05
N ALA A 273 -11.12 -0.05 -25.94
CA ALA A 273 -12.42 -0.71 -25.85
C ALA A 273 -13.58 0.19 -26.33
N THR A 274 -13.48 1.51 -26.16
CA THR A 274 -14.58 2.45 -26.45
C THR A 274 -14.34 3.31 -27.68
N GLY A 275 -13.09 3.45 -28.15
CA GLY A 275 -12.69 4.43 -29.16
C GLY A 275 -12.82 5.89 -28.69
N SER A 276 -13.09 6.13 -27.41
CA SER A 276 -13.35 7.45 -26.84
C SER A 276 -12.17 7.93 -25.99
N PRO A 277 -11.97 9.26 -25.84
CA PRO A 277 -10.92 9.81 -25.00
C PRO A 277 -11.04 9.33 -23.54
N PRO A 278 -9.94 8.89 -22.88
CA PRO A 278 -10.00 8.28 -21.54
C PRO A 278 -10.08 9.28 -20.39
N THR A 279 -10.73 10.42 -20.60
CA THR A 279 -10.75 11.56 -19.66
C THR A 279 -11.36 11.19 -18.32
N LEU A 280 -12.46 10.42 -18.30
CA LEU A 280 -13.11 10.00 -17.06
C LEU A 280 -12.18 9.13 -16.20
N ILE A 281 -11.54 8.14 -16.83
CA ILE A 281 -10.63 7.22 -16.14
C ILE A 281 -9.40 7.96 -15.65
N ALA A 282 -8.86 8.86 -16.46
CA ALA A 282 -7.73 9.67 -16.07
C ALA A 282 -8.06 10.60 -14.89
N LEU A 283 -9.23 11.24 -14.87
CA LEU A 283 -9.67 12.05 -13.71
C LEU A 283 -9.76 11.22 -12.43
N VAL A 284 -10.43 10.06 -12.48
CA VAL A 284 -10.55 9.16 -11.32
C VAL A 284 -9.16 8.75 -10.81
N SER A 285 -8.25 8.39 -11.73
CA SER A 285 -6.88 8.01 -11.39
C SER A 285 -6.08 9.14 -10.77
N LEU A 286 -6.23 10.38 -11.26
CA LEU A 286 -5.55 11.56 -10.69
C LEU A 286 -6.02 11.83 -9.25
N PHE A 287 -7.33 11.76 -8.99
CA PHE A 287 -7.86 11.90 -7.63
C PHE A 287 -7.31 10.81 -6.69
N ALA A 288 -7.28 9.56 -7.16
CA ALA A 288 -6.77 8.43 -6.38
C ALA A 288 -5.30 8.62 -5.99
N VAL A 289 -4.48 8.99 -6.97
CA VAL A 289 -3.05 9.22 -6.82
C VAL A 289 -2.76 10.41 -5.90
N VAL A 290 -3.47 11.53 -6.07
CA VAL A 290 -3.34 12.70 -5.18
C VAL A 290 -3.70 12.34 -3.75
N ASN A 291 -4.81 11.63 -3.55
CA ASN A 291 -5.26 11.20 -2.24
C ASN A 291 -4.21 10.29 -1.60
N GLY A 292 -3.85 9.19 -2.26
CA GLY A 292 -2.88 8.21 -1.76
C GLY A 292 -1.52 8.82 -1.39
N ALA A 293 -0.98 9.72 -2.21
CA ALA A 293 0.29 10.39 -1.89
C ALA A 293 0.18 11.33 -0.68
N LEU A 294 -0.94 12.05 -0.54
CA LEU A 294 -1.19 12.92 0.59
C LEU A 294 -1.25 12.12 1.91
N ILE A 295 -1.96 10.98 1.92
CA ILE A 295 -2.05 10.09 3.09
C ILE A 295 -0.64 9.72 3.56
N GLN A 296 0.20 9.29 2.62
CA GLN A 296 1.53 8.79 2.94
C GLN A 296 2.46 9.87 3.49
N ILE A 297 2.37 11.11 2.97
CA ILE A 297 3.11 12.26 3.50
C ILE A 297 2.66 12.60 4.93
N ILE A 298 1.35 12.62 5.18
CA ILE A 298 0.77 12.92 6.49
C ILE A 298 1.15 11.81 7.49
N MET A 299 0.98 10.55 7.12
CA MET A 299 1.31 9.38 7.95
C MET A 299 2.79 9.42 8.36
N SER A 300 3.70 9.56 7.39
CA SER A 300 5.15 9.61 7.64
C SER A 300 5.53 10.75 8.58
N SER A 301 4.94 11.93 8.38
CA SER A 301 5.17 13.11 9.23
C SER A 301 4.69 12.88 10.67
N ARG A 302 3.53 12.23 10.86
CA ARG A 302 2.96 11.92 12.17
C ARG A 302 3.79 10.89 12.93
N VAL A 303 4.29 9.86 12.24
CA VAL A 303 5.17 8.85 12.85
C VAL A 303 6.48 9.49 13.29
N LEU A 304 7.13 10.31 12.46
CA LEU A 304 8.34 11.06 12.83
C LEU A 304 8.12 11.96 14.06
N TYR A 305 7.00 12.68 14.11
CA TYR A 305 6.61 13.49 15.27
C TYR A 305 6.45 12.63 16.53
N GLY A 306 5.74 11.50 16.43
CA GLY A 306 5.56 10.57 17.56
C GLY A 306 6.88 10.02 18.09
N MET A 307 7.79 9.62 17.19
CA MET A 307 9.13 9.13 17.55
C MET A 307 10.01 10.22 18.18
N SER A 308 9.89 11.47 17.72
CA SER A 308 10.59 12.60 18.35
C SER A 308 10.10 12.85 19.77
N ARG A 309 8.78 12.75 20.03
CA ARG A 309 8.21 12.87 21.38
C ARG A 309 8.65 11.78 22.35
N GLU A 310 8.95 10.59 21.84
CA GLU A 310 9.53 9.48 22.61
C GLU A 310 11.04 9.62 22.83
N GLY A 311 11.65 10.72 22.35
CA GLY A 311 13.08 11.02 22.50
C GLY A 311 13.99 10.25 21.54
N TRP A 312 13.46 9.67 20.45
CA TRP A 312 14.25 8.86 19.51
C TRP A 312 14.83 9.65 18.35
N LEU A 313 14.28 10.83 18.08
CA LEU A 313 14.68 11.71 16.99
C LEU A 313 14.86 13.14 17.50
N PRO A 314 15.60 14.00 16.78
CA PRO A 314 15.82 15.38 17.18
C PRO A 314 14.52 16.11 17.55
N GLU A 315 14.54 16.90 18.62
CA GLU A 315 13.35 17.61 19.15
C GLU A 315 12.69 18.53 18.12
N ALA A 316 13.45 19.02 17.13
CA ALA A 316 12.93 19.85 16.05
C ALA A 316 11.79 19.16 15.27
N LEU A 317 11.85 17.84 15.08
CA LEU A 317 10.80 17.06 14.40
C LEU A 317 9.54 16.88 15.26
N GLY A 318 9.67 17.07 16.57
CA GLY A 318 8.59 16.98 17.55
C GLY A 318 7.85 18.31 17.77
N LYS A 319 8.30 19.43 17.18
CA LYS A 319 7.66 20.74 17.34
C LYS A 319 6.43 20.86 16.44
N VAL A 320 5.31 21.28 17.03
CA VAL A 320 4.04 21.50 16.33
C VAL A 320 3.83 23.00 16.13
N SER A 321 3.39 23.40 14.94
CA SER A 321 3.02 24.78 14.63
C SER A 321 1.78 25.20 15.44
N PRO A 322 1.78 26.39 16.08
CA PRO A 322 0.63 26.87 16.83
C PRO A 322 -0.56 27.24 15.94
N VAL A 323 -0.31 27.56 14.66
CA VAL A 323 -1.35 27.99 13.70
C VAL A 323 -2.02 26.78 13.05
N THR A 324 -1.23 25.90 12.44
CA THR A 324 -1.72 24.76 11.64
C THR A 324 -1.89 23.49 12.46
N ARG A 325 -1.36 23.46 13.69
CA ARG A 325 -1.34 22.26 14.56
C ARG A 325 -0.67 21.04 13.91
N THR A 326 0.29 21.28 13.02
CA THR A 326 1.07 20.26 12.31
C THR A 326 2.56 20.30 12.64
N PRO A 327 3.28 19.16 12.56
CA PRO A 327 4.73 19.10 12.75
C PRO A 327 5.48 19.55 11.48
N LEU A 328 5.55 20.86 11.24
CA LEU A 328 6.06 21.44 9.98
C LEU A 328 7.47 20.96 9.60
N ALA A 329 8.38 20.81 10.57
CA ALA A 329 9.73 20.33 10.30
C ALA A 329 9.75 18.87 9.80
N ALA A 330 8.90 18.00 10.38
CA ALA A 330 8.75 16.62 9.93
C ALA A 330 8.11 16.58 8.53
N THR A 331 7.09 17.40 8.28
CA THR A 331 6.45 17.49 6.96
C THR A 331 7.40 18.01 5.89
N ALA A 332 8.21 19.01 6.20
CA ALA A 332 9.23 19.52 5.29
C ALA A 332 10.29 18.46 4.97
N LEU A 333 10.78 17.73 5.98
CA LEU A 333 11.73 16.63 5.79
C LEU A 333 11.16 15.52 4.91
N VAL A 334 9.91 15.10 5.19
CA VAL A 334 9.20 14.09 4.40
C VAL A 334 9.02 14.59 2.97
N GLY A 335 8.45 15.77 2.76
CA GLY A 335 8.21 16.35 1.44
C GLY A 335 9.50 16.51 0.63
N ALA A 336 10.59 16.97 1.24
CA ALA A 336 11.89 17.07 0.59
C ALA A 336 12.43 15.70 0.18
N THR A 337 12.30 14.69 1.05
CA THR A 337 12.76 13.33 0.73
C THR A 337 11.92 12.70 -0.38
N VAL A 338 10.59 12.88 -0.33
CA VAL A 338 9.67 12.45 -1.40
C VAL A 338 10.08 13.09 -2.73
N LEU A 339 10.33 14.41 -2.74
CA LEU A 339 10.72 15.14 -3.94
C LEU A 339 12.02 14.62 -4.54
N VAL A 340 13.05 14.44 -3.71
CA VAL A 340 14.36 13.92 -4.14
C VAL A 340 14.19 12.53 -4.75
N LEU A 341 13.50 11.62 -4.06
CA LEU A 341 13.31 10.25 -4.54
C LEU A 341 12.45 10.19 -5.80
N ALA A 342 11.38 10.99 -5.88
CA ALA A 342 10.47 11.00 -7.01
C ALA A 342 11.14 11.52 -8.29
N VAL A 343 12.07 12.46 -8.18
CA VAL A 343 12.84 12.98 -9.33
C VAL A 343 14.03 12.09 -9.67
N ALA A 344 14.70 11.50 -8.66
CA ALA A 344 15.94 10.76 -8.87
C ALA A 344 15.74 9.30 -9.30
N LEU A 345 14.62 8.67 -8.97
CA LEU A 345 14.43 7.23 -9.13
C LEU A 345 13.20 6.89 -9.99
N PRO A 346 13.30 5.84 -10.83
CA PRO A 346 12.16 5.40 -11.63
C PRO A 346 11.10 4.70 -10.77
N ILE A 347 9.84 4.80 -11.20
CA ILE A 347 8.67 4.26 -10.48
C ILE A 347 8.79 2.78 -10.10
N VAL A 348 9.38 1.95 -10.95
CA VAL A 348 9.54 0.50 -10.69
C VAL A 348 10.54 0.27 -9.56
N THR A 349 11.62 1.05 -9.49
CA THR A 349 12.60 0.95 -8.40
C THR A 349 11.99 1.40 -7.09
N LEU A 350 11.22 2.49 -7.09
CA LEU A 350 10.51 2.97 -5.92
C LEU A 350 9.49 1.94 -5.42
N ALA A 351 8.66 1.39 -6.31
CA ALA A 351 7.70 0.34 -5.97
C ALA A 351 8.38 -0.92 -5.41
N LYS A 352 9.48 -1.37 -6.02
CA LYS A 352 10.27 -2.50 -5.50
C LYS A 352 10.86 -2.20 -4.12
N ALA A 353 11.36 -0.99 -3.89
CA ALA A 353 11.90 -0.58 -2.60
C ALA A 353 10.80 -0.56 -1.53
N THR A 354 9.62 -0.01 -1.82
CA THR A 354 8.46 -0.05 -0.91
C THR A 354 8.06 -1.49 -0.58
N SER A 355 7.89 -2.36 -1.59
CA SER A 355 7.61 -3.79 -1.37
C SER A 355 8.65 -4.45 -0.47
N LEU A 356 9.94 -4.21 -0.72
CA LEU A 356 11.03 -4.79 0.06
C LEU A 356 10.94 -4.38 1.54
N ILE A 357 10.76 -3.09 1.80
CA ILE A 357 10.68 -2.55 3.16
C ILE A 357 9.47 -3.11 3.89
N VAL A 358 8.30 -3.11 3.25
CA VAL A 358 7.06 -3.62 3.85
C VAL A 358 7.16 -5.11 4.14
N LEU A 359 7.76 -5.91 3.25
CA LEU A 359 7.95 -7.34 3.50
C LEU A 359 8.89 -7.62 4.67
N ILE A 360 9.92 -6.78 4.89
CA ILE A 360 10.77 -6.85 6.09
C ILE A 360 9.94 -6.56 7.34
N VAL A 361 9.11 -5.51 7.32
CA VAL A 361 8.20 -5.17 8.43
C VAL A 361 7.22 -6.33 8.68
N PHE A 362 6.62 -6.88 7.63
CA PHE A 362 5.67 -7.99 7.71
C PHE A 362 6.32 -9.26 8.27
N ALA A 363 7.58 -9.56 7.91
CA ALA A 363 8.31 -10.65 8.55
C ALA A 363 8.44 -10.42 10.06
N LEU A 364 8.82 -9.22 10.50
CA LEU A 364 8.94 -8.90 11.92
C LEU A 364 7.60 -8.94 12.66
N VAL A 365 6.52 -8.45 12.05
CA VAL A 365 5.17 -8.48 12.63
C VAL A 365 4.64 -9.91 12.76
N ASN A 366 4.81 -10.75 11.73
CA ASN A 366 4.45 -12.16 11.78
C ASN A 366 5.23 -12.90 12.88
N LEU A 367 6.55 -12.66 12.97
CA LEU A 367 7.38 -13.22 14.04
C LEU A 367 6.97 -12.73 15.44
N ALA A 368 6.57 -11.47 15.55
CA ALA A 368 6.05 -10.90 16.79
C ALA A 368 4.77 -11.63 17.22
N LEU A 369 3.83 -11.88 16.31
CA LEU A 369 2.62 -12.63 16.59
C LEU A 369 2.93 -14.08 17.03
N VAL A 370 3.87 -14.77 16.36
CA VAL A 370 4.33 -16.11 16.80
C VAL A 370 4.79 -16.08 18.26
N ARG A 371 5.58 -15.07 18.64
CA ARG A 371 6.06 -14.93 20.02
C ARG A 371 4.96 -14.59 21.02
N ILE A 372 4.01 -13.73 20.64
CA ILE A 372 2.84 -13.39 21.48
C ILE A 372 2.02 -14.65 21.75
N LYS A 373 1.72 -15.44 20.72
CA LYS A 373 0.90 -16.66 20.83
C LYS A 373 1.55 -17.75 21.68
N ARG A 374 2.88 -17.80 21.76
CA ARG A 374 3.59 -18.71 22.67
C ARG A 374 3.41 -18.34 24.14
N ARG A 375 3.16 -17.07 24.45
CA ARG A 375 2.98 -16.57 25.82
C ARG A 375 1.51 -16.50 26.23
N ASP A 376 0.66 -16.04 25.32
CA ASP A 376 -0.78 -15.91 25.50
C ASP A 376 -1.52 -16.49 24.28
N PRO A 377 -1.75 -17.82 24.25
CA PRO A 377 -2.31 -18.49 23.08
C PRO A 377 -3.76 -18.09 22.77
N ARG A 378 -4.58 -17.82 23.79
CA ARG A 378 -6.04 -17.64 23.66
C ARG A 378 -6.54 -16.50 24.57
N PRO A 379 -6.28 -15.24 24.22
CA PRO A 379 -6.88 -14.10 24.93
C PRO A 379 -8.40 -14.11 24.78
N ALA A 380 -9.10 -13.74 25.84
CA ALA A 380 -10.55 -13.67 25.85
C ALA A 380 -11.07 -12.61 24.85
N GLY A 381 -12.11 -12.94 24.08
CA GLY A 381 -12.78 -12.01 23.16
C GLY A 381 -12.04 -11.72 21.85
N VAL A 382 -10.93 -12.41 21.57
CA VAL A 382 -10.13 -12.25 20.35
C VAL A 382 -10.27 -13.47 19.46
N ARG A 383 -10.49 -13.25 18.15
CA ARG A 383 -10.42 -14.33 17.17
C ARG A 383 -8.97 -14.70 16.90
N VAL A 384 -8.60 -15.93 17.21
CA VAL A 384 -7.23 -16.46 17.05
C VAL A 384 -7.16 -17.34 15.81
N PHE A 385 -6.19 -17.08 14.93
CA PHE A 385 -5.91 -17.93 13.76
C PHE A 385 -4.94 -19.06 14.10
N PRO A 386 -4.78 -20.10 13.28
CA PRO A 386 -3.75 -21.12 13.50
C PRO A 386 -2.32 -20.53 13.52
N LEU A 387 -1.41 -21.13 14.31
CA LEU A 387 0.00 -20.69 14.35
C LEU A 387 0.71 -20.84 13.00
N ALA A 388 0.22 -21.76 12.14
CA ALA A 388 0.71 -21.93 10.78
C ALA A 388 0.60 -20.65 9.93
N ILE A 389 -0.40 -19.78 10.20
CA ILE A 389 -0.61 -18.56 9.41
C ILE A 389 0.53 -17.55 9.57
N PRO A 390 0.87 -17.07 10.79
CA PRO A 390 2.00 -16.17 10.94
C PRO A 390 3.35 -16.83 10.61
N LEU A 391 3.48 -18.15 10.76
CA LEU A 391 4.70 -18.85 10.29
C LEU A 391 4.81 -18.83 8.76
N ALA A 392 3.72 -19.12 8.05
CA ALA A 392 3.68 -19.03 6.59
C ALA A 392 3.90 -17.59 6.12
N GLY A 393 3.29 -16.59 6.77
CA GLY A 393 3.52 -15.17 6.49
C GLY A 393 4.97 -14.76 6.69
N PHE A 394 5.63 -15.21 7.76
CA PHE A 394 7.06 -14.98 7.99
C PHE A 394 7.93 -15.62 6.90
N LEU A 395 7.70 -16.89 6.58
CA LEU A 395 8.48 -17.61 5.57
C LEU A 395 8.27 -17.03 4.16
N ALA A 396 7.04 -16.70 3.79
CA ALA A 396 6.73 -16.10 2.50
C ALA A 396 7.35 -14.70 2.37
N SER A 397 7.22 -13.84 3.39
CA SER A 397 7.80 -12.50 3.37
C SER A 397 9.32 -12.54 3.30
N THR A 398 9.96 -13.38 4.11
CA THR A 398 11.43 -13.55 4.09
C THR A 398 11.93 -14.18 2.79
N GLY A 399 11.17 -15.12 2.21
CA GLY A 399 11.47 -15.72 0.91
C GLY A 399 11.45 -14.71 -0.23
N PHE A 400 10.43 -13.83 -0.29
CA PHE A 400 10.36 -12.76 -1.29
C PHE A 400 11.45 -11.71 -1.10
N VAL A 401 11.79 -11.35 0.15
CA VAL A 401 12.93 -10.49 0.45
C VAL A 401 14.24 -11.12 -0.05
N ALA A 402 14.46 -12.40 0.26
CA ALA A 402 15.66 -13.12 -0.17
C ALA A 402 15.75 -13.21 -1.70
N LEU A 403 14.64 -13.51 -2.39
CA LEU A 403 14.57 -13.52 -3.85
C LEU A 403 14.97 -12.16 -4.43
N GLN A 404 14.41 -11.07 -3.89
CA GLN A 404 14.70 -9.73 -4.39
C GLN A 404 16.14 -9.27 -4.09
N LEU A 405 16.71 -9.68 -2.95
CA LEU A 405 18.11 -9.42 -2.64
C LEU A 405 19.06 -10.24 -3.54
N ALA A 406 18.71 -11.49 -3.84
CA ALA A 406 19.47 -12.31 -4.78
C ALA A 406 19.50 -11.68 -6.17
N GLU A 407 18.37 -11.16 -6.66
CA GLU A 407 18.30 -10.39 -7.91
C GLU A 407 19.18 -9.14 -7.89
N LEU A 408 19.16 -8.39 -6.78
CA LEU A 408 19.98 -7.20 -6.63
C LEU A 408 21.48 -7.53 -6.65
N LEU A 409 21.87 -8.62 -6.00
CA LEU A 409 23.25 -9.09 -5.95
C LEU A 409 23.72 -9.68 -7.28
N ALA A 410 22.85 -10.41 -7.99
CA ALA A 410 23.12 -10.94 -9.32
C ALA A 410 23.25 -9.83 -10.38
N GLY A 411 22.59 -8.69 -10.16
CA GLY A 411 22.64 -7.50 -11.02
C GLY A 411 23.77 -6.51 -10.72
N LEU A 412 24.60 -6.72 -9.69
CA LEU A 412 25.81 -5.92 -9.47
C LEU A 412 26.94 -6.48 -10.35
N PRO A 413 27.56 -5.69 -11.25
CA PRO A 413 28.93 -6.00 -11.64
C PRO A 413 29.78 -5.89 -10.37
N LEU A 414 30.24 -7.03 -9.84
CA LEU A 414 31.25 -7.05 -8.76
C LEU A 414 32.55 -6.39 -9.28
N PRO A 415 33.32 -5.73 -8.38
CA PRO A 415 34.29 -4.68 -8.71
C PRO A 415 35.36 -5.03 -9.74
#